data_AF-A0A1C3K2D3-F1
#
_entry.id   AF-A0A1C3K2D3-F1
#
_cell.length_a   1.000
_cell.length_b   1.000
_cell.length_c   1.000
_cell.angle_alpha   90.00
_cell.angle_beta   90.00
_cell.angle_gamma   90.00
#
_symmetry.space_group_name_H-M   'P 1'
#
loop_
_entity.id
_entity.type
_entity.pdbx_description
1 polymer ?
#
loop_
_entity_poly.entity_id
_entity_poly.type
_entity_poly.pdbx_seq_one_letter_code
_entity_poly.pdbx_strand_id
1 'polypeptide(L)'
;MKQHAGWTLVFGMSLAFTAQAQDVRTPTEKEAATAVAEMLPDYADYLDGVKLGTCIPAVAASQPGQVACTAAIRLGAAANETQLDFVPRGQAWDAMPSSSQDKLPFPDPKLH
;
A
#
# COMPACT_ATOMS: atom_id res chain seq x y z
N MET A 1 9.88 -43.30 -52.53
CA MET A 1 8.89 -43.09 -51.45
C MET A 1 9.64 -43.02 -50.13
N LYS A 2 9.45 -41.94 -49.34
CA LYS A 2 9.55 -41.83 -47.85
C LYS A 2 10.89 -42.27 -47.20
N GLN A 3 11.60 -41.54 -46.32
CA GLN A 3 11.34 -40.48 -45.32
C GLN A 3 12.66 -39.67 -45.15
N HIS A 4 12.77 -38.51 -44.49
CA HIS A 4 12.72 -38.33 -43.03
C HIS A 4 12.44 -36.86 -42.70
N ALA A 5 11.45 -36.65 -41.83
CA ALA A 5 11.12 -35.38 -41.23
C ALA A 5 12.16 -35.03 -40.15
N GLY A 6 12.88 -33.92 -40.33
CA GLY A 6 13.66 -33.30 -39.27
C GLY A 6 12.76 -32.34 -38.48
N TRP A 7 12.43 -32.71 -37.24
CA TRP A 7 11.77 -31.83 -36.29
C TRP A 7 12.82 -31.29 -35.32
N THR A 8 13.15 -30.02 -35.46
CA THR A 8 13.91 -29.27 -34.45
C THR A 8 12.96 -28.94 -33.30
N LEU A 9 13.11 -29.65 -32.18
CA LEU A 9 12.45 -29.31 -30.92
C LEU A 9 13.18 -28.10 -30.30
N VAL A 10 12.56 -26.92 -30.37
CA VAL A 10 12.98 -25.76 -29.58
C VAL A 10 12.43 -25.95 -28.17
N PHE A 11 13.30 -26.33 -27.23
CA PHE A 11 12.98 -26.32 -25.80
C PHE A 11 12.83 -24.86 -25.35
N GLY A 12 11.59 -24.37 -25.30
CA GLY A 12 11.26 -23.09 -24.66
C GLY A 12 11.47 -23.21 -23.15
N MET A 13 12.56 -22.61 -22.66
CA MET A 13 12.83 -22.50 -21.23
C MET A 13 11.88 -21.45 -20.64
N SER A 14 10.72 -21.89 -20.16
CA SER A 14 9.78 -21.04 -19.43
C SER A 14 10.41 -20.60 -18.10
N LEU A 15 10.90 -19.36 -18.06
CA LEU A 15 11.23 -18.68 -16.82
C LEU A 15 9.93 -18.46 -16.04
N ALA A 16 9.61 -19.38 -15.13
CA ALA A 16 8.55 -19.19 -14.17
C ALA A 16 8.98 -18.10 -13.18
N PHE A 17 8.51 -16.87 -13.39
CA PHE A 17 8.55 -15.84 -12.36
C PHE A 17 7.56 -16.25 -11.27
N THR A 18 8.08 -16.81 -10.17
CA THR A 18 7.31 -16.97 -8.95
C THR A 18 7.08 -15.59 -8.36
N ALA A 19 5.85 -15.07 -8.46
CA ALA A 19 5.44 -13.88 -7.74
C ALA A 19 5.53 -14.19 -6.24
N GLN A 20 6.62 -13.77 -5.60
CA GLN A 20 6.68 -13.78 -4.15
C GLN A 20 5.74 -12.70 -3.65
N ALA A 21 4.73 -13.09 -2.85
CA ALA A 21 3.98 -12.15 -2.04
C ALA A 21 5.01 -11.46 -1.13
N GLN A 22 5.47 -10.28 -1.53
CA GLN A 22 6.33 -9.47 -0.69
C GLN A 22 5.47 -9.11 0.53
N ASP A 23 5.90 -9.54 1.71
CA ASP A 23 5.32 -9.07 2.97
C ASP A 23 5.52 -7.55 3.01
N VAL A 24 4.50 -6.81 2.58
CA VAL A 24 4.50 -5.36 2.66
C VAL A 24 4.33 -5.01 4.11
N ARG A 25 5.42 -4.55 4.74
CA ARG A 25 5.36 -3.95 6.07
C ARG A 25 4.38 -2.78 6.02
N THR A 26 3.39 -2.80 6.90
CA THR A 26 2.51 -1.64 7.13
C THR A 26 3.08 -0.78 8.27
N PRO A 27 2.86 0.55 8.28
CA PRO A 27 3.15 1.34 9.46
C PRO A 27 2.31 0.85 10.65
N THR A 28 2.82 1.06 11.86
CA THR A 28 1.98 1.00 13.07
C THR A 28 1.05 2.22 13.11
N GLU A 29 -0.02 2.17 13.90
CA GLU A 29 -0.92 3.33 14.09
C GLU A 29 -0.18 4.58 14.60
N LYS A 30 0.81 4.40 15.47
CA LYS A 30 1.66 5.50 15.96
C LYS A 30 2.52 6.09 14.85
N GLU A 31 3.18 5.24 14.07
CA GLU A 31 3.97 5.68 12.90
C GLU A 31 3.09 6.40 11.88
N ALA A 32 1.89 5.89 11.61
CA ALA A 32 0.92 6.50 10.72
C ALA A 32 0.43 7.85 11.25
N ALA A 33 0.15 7.97 12.55
CA ALA A 33 -0.22 9.23 13.17
C ALA A 33 0.89 10.28 13.06
N THR A 34 2.16 9.90 13.28
CA THR A 34 3.30 10.80 13.06
C THR A 34 3.37 11.26 11.60
N ALA A 35 3.27 10.33 10.65
CA ALA A 35 3.29 10.65 9.21
C ALA A 35 2.13 11.58 8.79
N VAL A 36 0.93 11.36 9.34
CA VAL A 36 -0.24 12.19 9.09
C VAL A 36 -0.10 13.59 9.71
N ALA A 37 0.49 13.71 10.90
CA ALA A 37 0.79 15.01 11.51
C ALA A 37 1.78 15.82 10.66
N GLU A 38 2.78 15.16 10.07
CA GLU A 38 3.73 15.80 9.15
C GLU A 38 3.05 16.24 7.83
N MET A 39 2.09 15.45 7.33
CA MET A 39 1.29 15.79 6.14
C MET A 39 0.30 16.94 6.39
N LEU A 40 -0.23 17.06 7.62
CA LEU A 40 -1.24 18.03 8.03
C LEU A 40 -0.75 18.89 9.21
N PRO A 41 0.30 19.72 9.02
CA PRO A 41 0.95 20.42 10.12
C PRO A 41 0.00 21.39 10.86
N ASP A 42 -0.93 22.03 10.16
CA ASP A 42 -1.91 22.94 10.75
C ASP A 42 -2.91 22.24 11.68
N TYR A 43 -3.02 20.91 11.58
CA TYR A 43 -3.93 20.09 12.38
C TYR A 43 -3.21 19.16 13.36
N ALA A 44 -1.88 19.22 13.44
CA ALA A 44 -1.08 18.29 14.25
C ALA A 44 -1.45 18.32 15.73
N ASP A 45 -1.72 19.51 16.29
CA ASP A 45 -2.13 19.68 17.70
C ASP A 45 -3.53 19.13 17.99
N TYR A 46 -4.35 18.93 16.95
CA TYR A 46 -5.69 18.37 17.06
C TYR A 46 -5.74 16.87 16.75
N LEU A 47 -4.63 16.27 16.31
CA LEU A 47 -4.56 14.87 15.93
C LEU A 47 -4.52 13.96 17.16
N ASP A 48 -5.66 13.36 17.47
CA ASP A 48 -5.80 12.41 18.57
C ASP A 48 -5.32 11.00 18.20
N GLY A 49 -5.28 10.69 16.91
CA GLY A 49 -4.71 9.45 16.41
C GLY A 49 -5.19 9.03 15.03
N VAL A 50 -4.62 7.94 14.55
CA VAL A 50 -4.94 7.31 13.27
C VAL A 50 -5.14 5.82 13.49
N LYS A 51 -6.29 5.29 13.09
CA LYS A 51 -6.54 3.85 13.02
C LYS A 51 -6.39 3.41 11.57
N LEU A 52 -5.62 2.35 11.32
CA LEU A 52 -5.42 1.80 9.98
C LEU A 52 -6.47 0.72 9.68
N GLY A 53 -7.00 0.74 8.46
CA GLY A 53 -7.94 -0.26 7.97
C GLY A 53 -7.24 -1.28 7.07
N THR A 54 -7.80 -1.48 5.88
CA THR A 54 -7.23 -2.34 4.84
C THR A 54 -6.03 -1.66 4.21
N CYS A 55 -4.92 -2.38 4.15
CA CYS A 55 -3.69 -1.96 3.49
C CYS A 55 -3.36 -2.93 2.34
N ILE A 56 -2.92 -2.38 1.22
CA ILE A 56 -2.48 -3.09 0.02
C ILE A 56 -1.18 -2.47 -0.51
N PRO A 57 -0.38 -3.19 -1.31
CA PRO A 57 0.70 -2.55 -2.06
C PRO A 57 0.14 -1.38 -2.88
N ALA A 58 0.80 -0.22 -2.85
CA ALA A 58 0.32 0.96 -3.58
C ALA A 58 0.37 0.73 -5.09
N VAL A 59 -0.71 1.08 -5.80
CA VAL A 59 -0.87 0.84 -7.26
C VAL A 59 0.15 1.63 -8.08
N ALA A 60 0.48 2.84 -7.64
CA ALA A 60 1.49 3.70 -8.26
C ALA A 60 2.62 4.03 -7.26
N ALA A 61 3.21 2.99 -6.67
CA ALA A 61 4.31 3.12 -5.74
C ALA A 61 5.48 3.92 -6.34
N SER A 62 5.84 5.03 -5.70
CA SER A 62 7.01 5.86 -6.02
C SER A 62 8.30 5.29 -5.42
N GLN A 63 8.20 4.50 -4.35
CA GLN A 63 9.33 3.84 -3.69
C GLN A 63 8.99 2.39 -3.33
N PRO A 64 9.99 1.49 -3.24
CA PRO A 64 9.79 0.13 -2.77
C PRO A 64 9.17 0.10 -1.37
N GLY A 65 8.16 -0.75 -1.18
CA GLY A 65 7.48 -0.91 0.12
C GLY A 65 6.42 0.16 0.42
N GLN A 66 6.11 1.07 -0.51
CA GLN A 66 4.96 1.98 -0.38
C GLN A 66 3.66 1.18 -0.29
N VAL A 67 2.85 1.53 0.71
CA VAL A 67 1.59 0.84 1.03
C VAL A 67 0.44 1.84 0.99
N ALA A 68 -0.66 1.46 0.36
CA ALA A 68 -1.89 2.23 0.36
C ALA A 68 -2.83 1.66 1.42
N CYS A 69 -3.34 2.50 2.32
CA CYS A 69 -4.24 2.10 3.39
C CYS A 69 -5.47 3.00 3.46
N THR A 70 -6.61 2.43 3.84
CA THR A 70 -7.68 3.23 4.47
C THR A 70 -7.25 3.61 5.88
N ALA A 71 -7.67 4.79 6.33
CA ALA A 71 -7.32 5.31 7.65
C ALA A 71 -8.50 6.10 8.22
N ALA A 72 -8.84 5.84 9.48
CA ALA A 72 -9.70 6.72 10.26
C ALA A 72 -8.82 7.71 11.02
N ILE A 73 -8.86 8.99 10.61
CA ILE A 73 -8.15 10.08 11.26
C ILE A 73 -9.08 10.70 12.30
N ARG A 74 -8.62 10.77 13.55
CA ARG A 74 -9.35 11.42 14.64
C ARG A 74 -8.76 12.79 14.93
N LEU A 75 -9.60 13.82 14.79
CA LEU A 75 -9.29 15.21 15.08
C LEU A 75 -10.26 15.71 16.16
N GLY A 76 -9.88 15.67 17.43
CA GLY A 76 -10.80 15.91 18.54
C GLY A 76 -11.98 14.93 18.53
N ALA A 77 -13.19 15.48 18.63
CA ALA A 77 -14.43 14.69 18.57
C ALA A 77 -14.81 14.20 17.15
N ALA A 78 -14.11 14.63 16.11
CA ALA A 78 -14.38 14.23 14.73
C ALA A 78 -13.52 13.04 14.31
N ALA A 79 -14.12 12.07 13.62
CA ALA A 79 -13.41 10.97 12.97
C ALA A 79 -13.80 10.93 11.50
N ASN A 80 -12.81 11.00 10.61
CA ASN A 80 -13.02 10.91 9.17
C ASN A 80 -12.24 9.73 8.60
N GLU A 81 -12.93 8.88 7.83
CA GLU A 81 -12.29 7.84 7.04
C GLU A 81 -11.75 8.46 5.74
N THR A 82 -10.50 8.16 5.42
CA THR A 82 -9.81 8.58 4.20
C THR A 82 -8.88 7.47 3.72
N GLN A 83 -8.18 7.71 2.62
CA GLN A 83 -7.25 6.75 2.00
C GLN A 83 -5.91 7.44 1.76
N LEU A 84 -4.83 6.84 2.28
CA LEU A 84 -3.48 7.40 2.27
C LEU A 84 -2.47 6.37 1.79
N ASP A 85 -1.47 6.83 1.06
CA ASP A 85 -0.26 6.06 0.82
C ASP A 85 0.77 6.42 1.90
N PHE A 86 1.43 5.41 2.44
CA PHE A 86 2.55 5.54 3.36
C PHE A 86 3.83 5.08 2.66
N VAL A 87 4.81 5.97 2.59
CA VAL A 87 6.10 5.73 1.94
C VAL A 87 7.17 5.52 3.02
N PRO A 88 7.90 4.40 3.03
CA PRO A 88 8.92 4.16 4.03
C PRO A 88 10.12 5.11 3.82
N ARG A 89 10.53 5.78 4.89
CA ARG A 89 11.71 6.68 4.95
C ARG A 89 12.63 6.26 6.09
N GLY A 90 13.41 5.21 5.86
CA GLY A 90 14.29 4.63 6.89
C GLY A 90 13.47 3.99 8.02
N GLN A 91 13.49 4.61 9.21
CA GLN A 91 12.67 4.18 10.35
C GLN A 91 11.37 4.99 10.51
N ALA A 92 11.11 5.93 9.59
CA ALA A 92 9.92 6.77 9.57
C ALA A 92 9.05 6.48 8.35
N TRP A 93 7.90 7.14 8.27
CA TRP A 93 6.97 7.07 7.15
C TRP A 93 6.56 8.46 6.73
N ASP A 94 6.42 8.68 5.43
CA ASP A 94 5.78 9.87 4.89
C ASP A 94 4.36 9.49 4.45
N ALA A 95 3.36 10.28 4.82
CA ALA A 95 1.98 10.09 4.37
C ALA A 95 1.67 11.01 3.19
N MET A 96 0.89 10.51 2.24
CA MET A 96 0.38 11.29 1.11
C MET A 96 -1.01 10.80 0.67
N PRO A 97 -1.79 11.61 -0.05
CA PRO A 97 -3.06 11.16 -0.63
C PRO A 97 -2.87 9.90 -1.48
N SER A 98 -3.77 8.93 -1.34
CA SER A 98 -3.64 7.67 -2.06
C SER A 98 -4.02 7.80 -3.54
N SER A 99 -3.24 7.15 -4.41
CA SER A 99 -3.60 6.88 -5.81
C SER A 99 -4.35 5.55 -5.98
N SER A 100 -4.51 4.77 -4.90
CA SER A 100 -5.08 3.42 -4.91
C SER A 100 -6.56 3.39 -4.49
N GLN A 101 -7.26 4.52 -4.57
CA GLN A 101 -8.62 4.70 -4.03
C GLN A 101 -9.62 3.69 -4.61
N ASP A 102 -9.54 3.41 -5.91
CA ASP A 102 -10.39 2.44 -6.61
C ASP A 102 -10.13 0.97 -6.20
N LYS A 103 -9.07 0.71 -5.42
CA LYS A 103 -8.68 -0.63 -4.95
C LYS A 103 -8.89 -0.83 -3.45
N LEU A 104 -9.10 0.26 -2.72
CA LEU A 104 -9.36 0.23 -1.30
C LEU A 104 -10.87 0.21 -1.05
N PRO A 105 -11.36 -0.56 -0.07
CA PRO A 105 -12.76 -0.53 0.29
C PRO A 105 -13.13 0.85 0.86
N PHE A 106 -14.34 1.33 0.59
CA PHE A 106 -14.91 2.50 1.24
C PHE A 106 -16.44 2.36 1.33
N PRO A 107 -17.05 2.42 2.53
CA PRO A 107 -16.38 2.43 3.84
C PRO A 107 -15.62 1.14 4.11
N ASP A 108 -14.52 1.20 4.86
CA ASP A 108 -13.68 0.05 5.17
C ASP A 108 -14.23 -0.74 6.37
N PRO A 109 -14.58 -2.03 6.21
CA PRO A 109 -15.12 -2.83 7.30
C PRO A 109 -14.18 -3.04 8.49
N LYS A 110 -12.87 -2.78 8.38
CA LYS A 110 -11.93 -2.86 9.51
C LYS A 110 -11.95 -1.63 10.41
N LEU A 111 -12.56 -0.53 9.96
CA LEU A 111 -12.61 0.72 10.69
C LEU A 111 -13.88 0.88 11.54
N HIS A 112 -14.86 -0.03 11.41
CA HIS A 112 -16.16 -0.01 12.09
C HIS A 112 -16.38 -1.23 12.98
#